data_AF-A0A7Y5KZN7-F1
#
_entry.id   AF-A0A7Y5KZN7-F1
#
_cell.length_a   1.000
_cell.length_b   1.000
_cell.length_c   1.000
_cell.angle_alpha   90.00
_cell.angle_beta   90.00
_cell.angle_gamma   90.00
#
_symmetry.space_group_name_H-M   'P 1'
#
loop_
_entity.id
_entity.type
_entity.pdbx_description
1 polymer ?
#
loop_
_entity_poly.entity_id
_entity_poly.type
_entity_poly.pdbx_seq_one_letter_code
_entity_poly.pdbx_strand_id
1 'polypeptide(L)'
;MTRPDLVDDSPAAPRAQSHACDHVVHFYADEDALSALVAEFLFDGLREASPALAVATAAHRLAIVEQLRLKGCNVELETRSGRLHLLDADGLLSELMVGDRPDPDLFRERVGRTVERLARPGTGRVRVFGEMVDILWRRGNGAAALVLEELWNQLGRSHDFSLLCAYCMNGFYGPGLADEVAAVCARHSGLLVQGDGHDSGGGGRGLVAQIRALEREVQERKQLEVALRDALEQRRRAEVELRKVLDEKDAFFAKLSDQLRASLQAILGWSAILKWDSSLDSASVAKGLDVIAWNAKKQALMLIHAFDLTSLAAGKVTLDSRPTDLAVIVAEAVEMAHAASLSKDIQIRLEPAQGACMTEGDAGRLFQLVYALLDNAIKFTEEKGAVQVRLVCENEFVRVSISDTGRGLEPAHLASLLSNQALPDGARNGLQTGLAIVRYLVALHGGILEAHSAGLGKGATFSVMLPLISSQAFVAEAARP
;
A
#
# COMPACT_ATOMS: atom_id res chain seq x y z
N MET A 1 -29.20 64.70 46.87
CA MET A 1 -30.59 65.09 47.20
C MET A 1 -31.51 64.06 46.54
N THR A 2 -31.54 62.80 47.00
CA THR A 2 -32.46 62.26 48.03
C THR A 2 -33.92 62.68 47.86
N ARG A 3 -34.76 61.72 47.42
CA ARG A 3 -36.16 61.53 47.82
C ARG A 3 -36.58 60.08 47.49
N PRO A 4 -37.56 59.51 48.23
CA PRO A 4 -37.33 58.34 49.07
C PRO A 4 -38.26 57.16 48.77
N ASP A 5 -37.99 56.08 49.50
CA ASP A 5 -38.68 54.80 49.56
C ASP A 5 -40.22 54.87 49.60
N LEU A 6 -40.85 54.03 48.79
CA LEU A 6 -42.21 53.54 49.00
C LEU A 6 -42.10 52.08 49.42
N VAL A 7 -42.38 51.85 50.70
CA VAL A 7 -42.56 50.54 51.33
C VAL A 7 -43.86 49.95 50.82
N ASP A 8 -43.79 48.84 50.08
CA ASP A 8 -44.95 47.99 49.78
C ASP A 8 -45.03 46.90 50.84
N ASP A 9 -45.89 47.14 51.83
CA ASP A 9 -46.30 46.21 52.88
C ASP A 9 -47.42 45.33 52.31
N SER A 10 -47.04 44.21 51.68
CA SER A 10 -47.98 43.14 51.28
C SER A 10 -47.52 41.79 51.85
N PRO A 11 -48.43 41.02 52.48
CA PRO A 11 -48.07 39.83 53.24
C PRO A 11 -47.53 38.74 52.31
N ALA A 12 -46.38 38.18 52.68
CA ALA A 12 -45.73 37.09 51.97
C ALA A 12 -46.70 35.90 51.80
N ALA A 13 -47.09 35.64 50.54
CA ALA A 13 -47.71 34.38 50.16
C ALA A 13 -46.77 33.21 50.51
N PRO A 14 -47.29 32.06 50.98
CA PRO A 14 -46.44 30.93 51.34
C PRO A 14 -45.64 30.48 50.12
N ARG A 15 -44.31 30.51 50.25
CA ARG A 15 -43.39 29.99 49.23
C ARG A 15 -43.75 28.53 48.95
N ALA A 16 -44.25 28.24 47.76
CA ALA A 16 -44.32 26.88 47.25
C ALA A 16 -42.91 26.29 47.28
N GLN A 17 -42.72 25.21 48.04
CA GLN A 17 -41.46 24.48 48.09
C GLN A 17 -41.19 23.85 46.72
N SER A 18 -40.21 24.42 46.01
CA SER A 18 -39.63 23.85 44.80
C SER A 18 -38.74 22.68 45.20
N HIS A 19 -39.27 21.45 45.19
CA HIS A 19 -38.45 20.24 45.29
C HIS A 19 -37.75 20.01 43.95
N ALA A 20 -36.50 20.47 43.82
CA ALA A 20 -35.66 20.20 42.66
C ALA A 20 -34.61 19.17 43.07
N CYS A 21 -34.71 17.92 42.61
CA CYS A 21 -33.69 16.88 42.78
C CYS A 21 -32.36 17.27 42.10
N ASP A 22 -31.24 17.16 42.83
CA ASP A 22 -29.90 17.34 42.29
C ASP A 22 -29.42 15.97 41.82
N HIS A 23 -29.52 15.74 40.51
CA HIS A 23 -29.09 14.50 39.87
C HIS A 23 -27.77 14.73 39.15
N VAL A 24 -26.67 14.23 39.71
CA VAL A 24 -25.31 14.47 39.22
C VAL A 24 -24.64 13.18 38.76
N VAL A 25 -23.83 13.26 37.71
CA VAL A 25 -23.09 12.12 37.15
C VAL A 25 -21.58 12.24 37.40
N HIS A 26 -20.89 11.12 37.57
CA HIS A 26 -19.43 11.02 37.58
C HIS A 26 -18.94 9.92 36.62
N PHE A 27 -17.93 10.20 35.79
CA PHE A 27 -17.28 9.19 34.96
C PHE A 27 -15.98 8.74 35.63
N TYR A 28 -15.85 7.44 35.91
CA TYR A 28 -14.69 6.88 36.62
C TYR A 28 -13.94 5.86 35.77
N ALA A 29 -12.61 5.81 35.90
CA ALA A 29 -11.77 4.75 35.34
C ALA A 29 -11.23 3.79 36.42
N ASP A 30 -11.26 4.22 37.68
CA ASP A 30 -10.68 3.55 38.84
C ASP A 30 -11.78 3.26 39.87
N GLU A 31 -11.95 2.00 40.23
CA GLU A 31 -12.98 1.52 41.15
C GLU A 31 -12.73 1.98 42.60
N ASP A 32 -11.47 2.16 42.99
CA ASP A 32 -11.11 2.67 44.32
C ASP A 32 -11.50 4.15 44.46
N ALA A 33 -11.23 4.92 43.40
CA ALA A 33 -11.59 6.32 43.32
C ALA A 33 -13.12 6.55 43.33
N LEU A 34 -13.88 5.65 42.69
CA LEU A 34 -15.35 5.64 42.78
C LEU A 34 -15.81 5.41 44.22
N SER A 35 -15.30 4.36 44.87
CA SER A 35 -15.72 3.98 46.22
C SER A 35 -15.43 5.08 47.24
N ALA A 36 -14.30 5.76 47.12
CA ALA A 36 -13.94 6.91 47.95
C ALA A 36 -14.88 8.11 47.75
N LEU A 37 -15.21 8.44 46.50
CA LEU A 37 -16.14 9.53 46.15
C LEU A 37 -17.55 9.26 46.66
N VAL A 38 -18.06 8.04 46.46
CA VAL A 38 -19.39 7.64 46.96
C VAL A 38 -19.42 7.67 48.49
N ALA A 39 -18.39 7.17 49.16
CA ALA A 39 -18.32 7.22 50.61
C ALA A 39 -18.30 8.67 51.14
N GLU A 40 -17.60 9.58 50.47
CA GLU A 40 -17.62 11.01 50.80
C GLU A 40 -19.01 11.62 50.66
N PHE A 41 -19.64 11.40 49.51
CA PHE A 41 -20.97 11.89 49.21
C PHE A 41 -22.01 11.43 50.25
N LEU A 42 -21.96 10.16 50.67
CA LEU A 42 -22.87 9.60 51.68
C LEU A 42 -22.53 10.08 53.10
N PHE A 43 -21.25 10.13 53.46
CA PHE A 43 -20.80 10.51 54.79
C PHE A 43 -21.13 11.96 55.13
N ASP A 44 -20.98 12.89 54.18
CA ASP A 44 -21.37 14.28 54.35
C ASP A 44 -22.85 14.42 54.72
N GLY A 45 -23.72 13.65 54.06
CA GLY A 45 -25.14 13.60 54.41
C GLY A 45 -25.38 13.06 55.82
N LEU A 46 -24.73 11.95 56.17
CA LEU A 46 -24.88 11.35 57.49
C LEU A 46 -24.41 12.29 58.62
N ARG A 47 -23.41 13.14 58.38
CA ARG A 47 -22.96 14.17 59.33
C ARG A 47 -23.99 15.30 59.52
N GLU A 48 -24.78 15.59 58.50
CA GLU A 48 -25.78 16.66 58.45
C GLU A 48 -27.20 16.20 58.81
N ALA A 49 -27.35 15.02 59.44
CA ALA A 49 -28.65 14.40 59.74
C ALA A 49 -29.48 14.02 58.47
N SER A 50 -28.87 13.99 57.30
CA SER A 50 -29.45 13.44 56.08
C SER A 50 -29.30 11.92 56.05
N PRO A 51 -30.35 11.14 55.71
CA PRO A 51 -30.23 9.71 55.50
C PRO A 51 -29.58 9.41 54.15
N ALA A 52 -28.96 8.24 54.03
CA ALA A 52 -28.21 7.80 52.87
C ALA A 52 -28.70 6.42 52.37
N LEU A 53 -28.75 6.27 51.04
CA LEU A 53 -29.06 5.03 50.33
C LEU A 53 -27.95 4.75 49.31
N ALA A 54 -27.31 3.60 49.39
CA ALA A 54 -26.40 3.13 48.34
C ALA A 54 -26.98 1.87 47.69
N VAL A 55 -27.26 1.96 46.39
CA VAL A 55 -27.62 0.82 45.54
C VAL A 55 -26.41 0.50 44.68
N ALA A 56 -25.61 -0.47 45.11
CA ALA A 56 -24.31 -0.80 44.49
C ALA A 56 -24.14 -2.31 44.33
N THR A 57 -23.20 -2.75 43.50
CA THR A 57 -22.82 -4.17 43.35
C THR A 57 -22.18 -4.71 44.62
N ALA A 58 -22.07 -6.04 44.75
CA ALA A 58 -21.51 -6.67 45.95
C ALA A 58 -20.08 -6.19 46.27
N ALA A 59 -19.25 -6.01 45.23
CA ALA A 59 -17.88 -5.53 45.37
C ALA A 59 -17.84 -4.07 45.85
N HIS A 60 -18.56 -3.17 45.17
CA HIS A 60 -18.59 -1.76 45.56
C HIS A 60 -19.23 -1.52 46.92
N ARG A 61 -20.23 -2.30 47.34
CA ARG A 61 -20.77 -2.18 48.71
C ARG A 61 -19.71 -2.43 49.77
N LEU A 62 -18.88 -3.46 49.59
CA LEU A 62 -17.79 -3.76 50.53
C LEU A 62 -16.77 -2.62 50.57
N ALA A 63 -16.35 -2.13 49.41
CA ALA A 63 -15.39 -1.03 49.29
C ALA A 63 -15.94 0.29 49.88
N ILE A 64 -17.21 0.64 49.61
CA ILE A 64 -17.86 1.82 50.17
C ILE A 64 -17.93 1.72 51.71
N VAL A 65 -18.28 0.55 52.27
CA VAL A 65 -18.29 0.36 53.73
C VAL A 65 -16.91 0.55 54.34
N GLU A 66 -15.87 0.03 53.69
CA GLU A 66 -14.49 0.22 54.14
C GLU A 66 -14.09 1.71 54.13
N GLN A 67 -14.38 2.42 53.04
CA GLN A 67 -14.11 3.86 52.92
C GLN A 67 -14.90 4.70 53.92
N LEU A 68 -16.16 4.36 54.20
CA LEU A 68 -16.97 5.02 55.24
C LEU A 68 -16.35 4.82 56.63
N ARG A 69 -15.87 3.62 56.95
CA ARG A 69 -15.19 3.35 58.23
C ARG A 69 -13.89 4.14 58.36
N LEU A 70 -13.10 4.24 57.29
CA LEU A 70 -11.88 5.05 57.25
C LEU A 70 -12.16 6.54 57.51
N LYS A 71 -13.31 7.05 57.03
CA LYS A 71 -13.78 8.42 57.30
C LYS A 71 -14.38 8.61 58.71
N GLY A 72 -14.43 7.56 59.54
CA GLY A 72 -14.93 7.62 60.93
C GLY A 72 -16.43 7.36 61.07
N CYS A 73 -17.11 6.87 60.04
CA CYS A 73 -18.51 6.48 60.12
C CYS A 73 -18.70 5.15 60.87
N ASN A 74 -19.59 5.11 61.85
CA ASN A 74 -20.05 3.86 62.46
C ASN A 74 -21.19 3.25 61.62
N VAL A 75 -20.82 2.53 60.57
CA VAL A 75 -21.75 1.95 59.58
C VAL A 75 -22.81 1.06 60.25
N GLU A 76 -22.43 0.27 61.27
CA GLU A 76 -23.36 -0.61 61.97
C GLU A 76 -24.41 0.17 62.77
N LEU A 77 -24.06 1.32 63.34
CA LEU A 77 -24.98 2.20 64.04
C LEU A 77 -25.92 2.93 63.08
N GLU A 78 -25.38 3.49 61.99
CA GLU A 78 -26.18 4.20 60.98
C GLU A 78 -27.16 3.25 60.27
N THR A 79 -26.76 1.99 60.06
CA THR A 79 -27.65 0.97 59.50
C THR A 79 -28.74 0.55 60.50
N ARG A 80 -28.37 0.30 61.77
CA ARG A 80 -29.35 -0.09 62.82
C ARG A 80 -30.34 1.03 63.16
N SER A 81 -29.90 2.29 63.09
CA SER A 81 -30.78 3.45 63.28
C SER A 81 -31.68 3.74 62.06
N GLY A 82 -31.46 3.03 60.94
CA GLY A 82 -32.22 3.20 59.70
C GLY A 82 -31.87 4.47 58.93
N ARG A 83 -30.69 5.04 59.17
CA ARG A 83 -30.18 6.25 58.49
C ARG A 83 -29.31 5.92 57.28
N LEU A 84 -28.71 4.74 57.23
CA LEU A 84 -27.96 4.24 56.09
C LEU A 84 -28.57 2.92 55.60
N HIS A 85 -28.91 2.86 54.31
CA HIS A 85 -29.39 1.65 53.65
C HIS A 85 -28.44 1.26 52.52
N LEU A 86 -28.00 0.00 52.51
CA LEU A 86 -27.18 -0.57 51.45
C LEU A 86 -27.99 -1.66 50.75
N LEU A 87 -28.30 -1.48 49.46
CA LEU A 87 -29.08 -2.41 48.66
C LEU A 87 -28.22 -3.05 47.58
N ASP A 88 -28.56 -4.30 47.24
CA ASP A 88 -27.90 -5.04 46.17
C ASP A 88 -28.41 -4.60 44.80
N ALA A 89 -27.54 -3.96 44.01
CA ALA A 89 -27.91 -3.42 42.70
C ALA A 89 -28.30 -4.52 41.70
N ASP A 90 -27.57 -5.65 41.65
CA ASP A 90 -27.88 -6.75 40.74
C ASP A 90 -29.22 -7.43 41.07
N GLY A 91 -29.45 -7.73 42.36
CA GLY A 91 -30.71 -8.30 42.82
C GLY A 91 -31.89 -7.35 42.59
N LEU A 92 -31.73 -6.08 42.96
CA LEU A 92 -32.78 -5.07 42.76
C LEU A 92 -33.09 -4.88 41.28
N LEU A 93 -32.07 -4.73 40.43
CA LEU A 93 -32.27 -4.61 38.99
C LEU A 93 -33.00 -5.83 38.42
N SER A 94 -32.68 -7.05 38.88
CA SER A 94 -33.37 -8.27 38.43
C SER A 94 -34.87 -8.29 38.78
N GLU A 95 -35.25 -7.70 39.91
CA GLU A 95 -36.66 -7.54 40.31
C GLU A 95 -37.39 -6.45 39.52
N LEU A 96 -36.66 -5.44 39.04
CA LEU A 96 -37.21 -4.28 38.34
C LEU A 96 -37.40 -4.50 36.83
N MET A 97 -36.70 -5.48 36.25
CA MET A 97 -36.68 -5.69 34.80
C MET A 97 -37.82 -6.59 34.34
N VAL A 98 -38.61 -6.09 33.38
CA VAL A 98 -39.60 -6.88 32.64
C VAL A 98 -39.10 -7.00 31.20
N GLY A 99 -38.53 -8.16 30.87
CA GLY A 99 -37.75 -8.33 29.65
C GLY A 99 -36.50 -7.46 29.66
N ASP A 100 -36.26 -6.70 28.60
CA ASP A 100 -35.08 -5.83 28.46
C ASP A 100 -35.30 -4.39 28.95
N ARG A 101 -36.37 -4.12 29.71
CA ARG A 101 -36.68 -2.75 30.19
C ARG A 101 -37.06 -2.72 31.67
N PRO A 102 -36.66 -1.67 32.41
CA PRO A 102 -37.10 -1.46 33.77
C PRO A 102 -38.57 -1.05 33.79
N ASP A 103 -39.33 -1.65 34.70
CA ASP A 103 -40.75 -1.36 34.88
C ASP A 103 -40.97 -0.19 35.86
N PRO A 104 -41.75 0.84 35.47
CA PRO A 104 -41.98 2.02 36.32
C PRO A 104 -42.68 1.74 37.65
N ASP A 105 -43.60 0.77 37.68
CA ASP A 105 -44.39 0.47 38.88
C ASP A 105 -43.56 -0.34 39.88
N LEU A 106 -42.78 -1.32 39.39
CA LEU A 106 -41.81 -2.05 40.21
C LEU A 106 -40.74 -1.10 40.78
N PHE A 107 -40.27 -0.14 39.98
CA PHE A 107 -39.30 0.86 40.44
C PHE A 107 -39.87 1.71 41.58
N ARG A 108 -41.09 2.22 41.42
CA ARG A 108 -41.76 2.99 42.48
C ARG A 108 -41.97 2.16 43.74
N GLU A 109 -42.37 0.91 43.59
CA GLU A 109 -42.61 0.01 44.72
C GLU A 109 -41.35 -0.32 45.52
N ARG A 110 -40.22 -0.60 44.84
CA ARG A 110 -38.99 -1.06 45.51
C ARG A 110 -38.06 0.09 45.88
N VAL A 111 -37.78 0.99 44.95
CA VAL A 111 -36.87 2.13 45.14
C VAL A 111 -37.61 3.30 45.76
N GLY A 112 -38.76 3.68 45.19
CA GLY A 112 -39.56 4.82 45.68
C GLY A 112 -39.95 4.69 47.15
N ARG A 113 -40.56 3.56 47.55
CA ARG A 113 -40.89 3.29 48.97
C ARG A 113 -39.69 3.30 49.91
N THR A 114 -38.49 2.96 49.42
CA THR A 114 -37.28 3.00 50.24
C THR A 114 -36.83 4.44 50.49
N VAL A 115 -36.86 5.27 49.45
CA VAL A 115 -36.59 6.72 49.56
C VAL A 115 -37.63 7.40 50.46
N GLU A 116 -38.91 7.08 50.31
CA GLU A 116 -40.00 7.57 51.17
C GLU A 116 -39.78 7.23 52.65
N ARG A 117 -39.35 6.00 52.94
CA ARG A 117 -39.09 5.53 54.32
C ARG A 117 -37.93 6.27 54.98
N LEU A 118 -36.95 6.69 54.18
CA LEU A 118 -35.78 7.45 54.61
C LEU A 118 -36.10 8.94 54.79
N ALA A 119 -36.95 9.50 53.92
CA ALA A 119 -37.39 10.90 53.94
C ALA A 119 -38.45 11.17 55.04
N ARG A 120 -38.08 10.97 56.31
CA ARG A 120 -38.99 11.19 57.45
C ARG A 120 -39.09 12.68 57.81
N PRO A 121 -40.20 13.12 58.42
CA PRO A 121 -40.29 14.49 58.94
C PRO A 121 -39.15 14.79 59.93
N GLY A 122 -38.35 15.82 59.64
CA GLY A 122 -37.21 16.25 60.47
C GLY A 122 -35.85 15.66 60.08
N THR A 123 -35.78 14.80 59.05
CA THR A 123 -34.50 14.38 58.45
C THR A 123 -34.09 15.32 57.32
N GLY A 124 -32.78 15.48 57.09
CA GLY A 124 -32.29 16.21 55.93
C GLY A 124 -32.60 15.51 54.59
N ARG A 125 -32.23 16.15 53.49
CA ARG A 125 -32.40 15.64 52.12
C ARG A 125 -31.72 14.28 51.95
N VAL A 126 -32.42 13.28 51.41
CA VAL A 126 -31.87 11.93 51.24
C VAL A 126 -30.73 11.97 50.22
N ARG A 127 -29.60 11.31 50.51
CA ARG A 127 -28.49 11.15 49.56
C ARG A 127 -28.49 9.74 48.98
N VAL A 128 -28.61 9.62 47.67
CA VAL A 128 -28.75 8.35 46.96
C VAL A 128 -27.57 8.14 46.02
N PHE A 129 -26.94 6.98 46.09
CA PHE A 129 -26.01 6.49 45.06
C PHE A 129 -26.64 5.32 44.31
N GLY A 130 -26.66 5.37 42.98
CA GLY A 130 -27.26 4.33 42.14
C GLY A 130 -26.30 3.81 41.07
N GLU A 131 -25.87 2.55 41.20
CA GLU A 131 -25.01 1.87 40.22
C GLU A 131 -25.81 1.12 39.13
N MET A 132 -27.11 0.92 39.32
CA MET A 132 -27.94 0.11 38.40
C MET A 132 -27.89 0.58 36.95
N VAL A 133 -27.74 1.89 36.72
CA VAL A 133 -27.65 2.46 35.38
C VAL A 133 -26.35 2.07 34.69
N ASP A 134 -25.22 2.10 35.40
CA ASP A 134 -23.93 1.63 34.90
C ASP A 134 -23.92 0.13 34.60
N ILE A 135 -24.59 -0.67 35.45
CA ILE A 135 -24.73 -2.12 35.21
C ILE A 135 -25.45 -2.38 33.87
N LEU A 136 -26.58 -1.70 33.62
CA LEU A 136 -27.30 -1.82 32.35
C LEU A 136 -26.45 -1.35 31.17
N TRP A 137 -25.69 -0.27 31.37
CA TRP A 137 -24.79 0.27 30.36
C TRP A 137 -23.69 -0.73 29.97
N ARG A 138 -22.97 -1.30 30.95
CA ARG A 138 -21.93 -2.31 30.72
C ARG A 138 -22.44 -3.61 30.09
N ARG A 139 -23.72 -3.94 30.30
CA ARG A 139 -24.39 -5.07 29.65
C ARG A 139 -24.82 -4.78 28.20
N GLY A 140 -24.50 -3.61 27.66
CA GLY A 140 -24.87 -3.20 26.31
C GLY A 140 -26.34 -2.79 26.16
N ASN A 141 -27.08 -2.64 27.27
CA ASN A 141 -28.49 -2.24 27.26
C ASN A 141 -28.63 -0.75 27.61
N GLY A 142 -28.03 0.11 26.78
CA GLY A 142 -28.10 1.56 26.94
C GLY A 142 -29.53 2.09 26.92
N ALA A 143 -30.44 1.47 26.15
CA ALA A 143 -31.85 1.86 26.12
C ALA A 143 -32.53 1.72 27.50
N ALA A 144 -32.31 0.60 28.18
CA ALA A 144 -32.83 0.39 29.54
C ALA A 144 -32.20 1.36 30.55
N ALA A 145 -30.90 1.62 30.43
CA ALA A 145 -30.19 2.58 31.28
C ALA A 145 -30.83 3.97 31.18
N LEU A 146 -31.12 4.46 29.96
CA LEU A 146 -31.77 5.75 29.75
C LEU A 146 -33.21 5.81 30.29
N VAL A 147 -33.95 4.69 30.28
CA VAL A 147 -35.28 4.61 30.90
C VAL A 147 -35.15 4.68 32.42
N LEU A 148 -34.19 3.98 33.01
CA LEU A 148 -33.96 4.00 34.45
C LEU A 148 -33.58 5.40 34.94
N GLU A 149 -32.79 6.16 34.17
CA GLU A 149 -32.49 7.56 34.47
C GLU A 149 -33.74 8.45 34.47
N GLU A 150 -34.66 8.22 33.54
CA GLU A 150 -35.92 8.96 33.52
C GLU A 150 -36.81 8.60 34.73
N LEU A 151 -36.81 7.34 35.19
CA LEU A 151 -37.53 6.94 36.40
C LEU A 151 -36.96 7.60 37.66
N TRP A 152 -35.63 7.71 37.77
CA TRP A 152 -34.98 8.46 38.84
C TRP A 152 -35.36 9.95 38.80
N ASN A 153 -35.32 10.57 37.62
CA ASN A 153 -35.73 11.96 37.43
C ASN A 153 -37.20 12.19 37.81
N GLN A 154 -38.10 11.27 37.45
CA GLN A 154 -39.50 11.32 37.83
C GLN A 154 -39.69 11.21 39.35
N LEU A 155 -38.95 10.31 40.01
CA LEU A 155 -38.95 10.21 41.46
C LEU A 155 -38.47 11.53 42.09
N GLY A 156 -37.41 12.14 41.54
CA GLY A 156 -36.86 13.42 41.98
C GLY A 156 -37.79 14.62 41.86
N ARG A 157 -38.83 14.54 41.02
CA ARG A 157 -39.89 15.58 40.96
C ARG A 157 -40.90 15.47 42.09
N SER A 158 -41.01 14.29 42.71
CA SER A 158 -41.99 14.01 43.78
C SER A 158 -41.36 13.93 45.17
N HIS A 159 -40.04 13.74 45.25
CA HIS A 159 -39.30 13.57 46.49
C HIS A 159 -38.03 14.41 46.49
N ASP A 160 -37.66 14.95 47.64
CA ASP A 160 -36.42 15.73 47.79
C ASP A 160 -35.23 14.83 48.15
N PHE A 161 -34.42 14.51 47.15
CA PHE A 161 -33.16 13.79 47.31
C PHE A 161 -32.09 14.32 46.36
N SER A 162 -30.83 14.01 46.69
CA SER A 162 -29.69 14.18 45.80
C SER A 162 -29.27 12.80 45.29
N LEU A 163 -29.12 12.66 43.97
CA LEU A 163 -28.74 11.42 43.31
C LEU A 163 -27.36 11.56 42.68
N LEU A 164 -26.47 10.64 43.04
CA LEU A 164 -25.18 10.43 42.41
C LEU A 164 -25.25 9.18 41.54
N CYS A 165 -25.13 9.37 40.23
CA CYS A 165 -24.91 8.31 39.25
C CYS A 165 -23.43 8.28 38.88
N ALA A 166 -22.89 7.10 38.62
CA ALA A 166 -21.52 6.95 38.17
C ALA A 166 -21.44 5.96 37.02
N TYR A 167 -20.60 6.25 36.03
CA TYR A 167 -20.40 5.39 34.87
C TYR A 167 -18.93 5.05 34.68
N CYS A 168 -18.66 3.78 34.39
CA CYS A 168 -17.31 3.32 34.08
C CYS A 168 -16.88 3.81 32.68
N MET A 169 -15.75 4.50 32.59
CA MET A 169 -15.14 4.91 31.31
C MET A 169 -14.73 3.72 30.45
N ASN A 170 -14.57 2.52 31.02
CA ASN A 170 -14.36 1.30 30.24
C ASN A 170 -15.66 0.76 29.58
N GLY A 171 -16.83 1.32 29.88
CA GLY A 171 -18.08 1.00 29.17
C GLY A 171 -18.25 1.74 27.84
N PHE A 172 -17.27 2.58 27.49
CA PHE A 172 -17.35 3.64 26.50
C PHE A 172 -16.25 3.43 25.44
N TYR A 173 -16.47 2.48 24.54
CA TYR A 173 -15.52 2.13 23.48
C TYR A 173 -16.17 2.15 22.10
N GLY A 174 -15.55 2.88 21.17
CA GLY A 174 -15.93 2.84 19.77
C GLY A 174 -16.29 4.21 19.19
N PRO A 175 -16.59 4.26 17.88
CA PRO A 175 -17.01 5.48 17.22
C PRO A 175 -18.34 5.97 17.78
N GLY A 176 -18.44 7.27 18.09
CA GLY A 176 -19.66 7.87 18.64
C GLY A 176 -19.66 8.01 20.16
N LEU A 177 -18.50 7.79 20.80
CA LEU A 177 -18.33 7.95 22.24
C LEU A 177 -18.79 9.32 22.74
N ALA A 178 -18.48 10.37 21.97
CA ALA A 178 -18.89 11.72 22.30
C ALA A 178 -20.43 11.88 22.40
N ASP A 179 -21.18 11.20 21.53
CA ASP A 179 -22.63 11.30 21.48
C ASP A 179 -23.28 10.48 22.61
N GLU A 180 -22.68 9.35 22.97
CA GLU A 180 -23.07 8.54 24.13
C GLU A 180 -22.88 9.29 25.45
N VAL A 181 -21.69 9.89 25.67
CA VAL A 181 -21.41 10.71 26.85
C VAL A 181 -22.31 11.95 26.88
N ALA A 182 -22.61 12.56 25.73
CA ALA A 182 -23.56 13.66 25.64
C ALA A 182 -24.99 13.25 26.04
N ALA A 183 -25.44 12.05 25.64
CA ALA A 183 -26.76 11.54 25.97
C ALA A 183 -26.94 11.25 27.48
N VAL A 184 -25.88 10.81 28.16
CA VAL A 184 -25.83 10.68 29.62
C VAL A 184 -25.85 12.06 30.27
N CYS A 185 -24.94 12.96 29.89
CA CYS A 185 -24.87 14.31 30.46
C CYS A 185 -26.20 15.08 30.33
N ALA A 186 -26.95 14.90 29.24
CA ALA A 186 -28.23 15.59 29.01
C ALA A 186 -29.36 15.18 29.98
N ARG A 187 -29.24 14.04 30.68
CA ARG A 187 -30.22 13.56 31.67
C ARG A 187 -29.89 13.94 33.10
N HIS A 188 -28.72 14.53 33.31
CA HIS A 188 -28.21 14.93 34.60
C HIS A 188 -28.19 16.46 34.72
N SER A 189 -28.43 16.93 35.94
CA SER A 189 -28.39 18.36 36.29
C SER A 189 -26.95 18.91 36.40
N GLY A 190 -25.95 18.03 36.57
CA GLY A 190 -24.54 18.39 36.65
C GLY A 190 -23.58 17.22 36.46
N LEU A 191 -22.31 17.53 36.15
CA LEU A 191 -21.21 16.58 36.04
C LEU A 191 -20.21 16.86 37.18
N LEU A 192 -19.87 15.83 37.95
CA LEU A 192 -18.79 15.88 38.93
C LEU A 192 -17.49 15.44 38.26
N VAL A 193 -16.52 16.35 38.16
CA VAL A 193 -15.16 16.08 37.71
C VAL A 193 -14.26 15.95 38.94
N GLN A 194 -13.36 14.97 38.96
CA GLN A 194 -12.36 14.87 40.02
C GLN A 194 -11.31 15.99 39.86
N GLY A 195 -11.21 16.87 40.87
CA GLY A 195 -10.28 17.99 40.92
C GLY A 195 -11.00 19.34 40.96
N ASP A 196 -10.90 20.01 42.12
CA ASP A 196 -11.29 21.38 42.47
C ASP A 196 -12.72 21.86 42.14
N GLY A 197 -13.52 21.94 43.21
CA GLY A 197 -14.50 23.01 43.49
C GLY A 197 -15.48 23.43 42.39
N HIS A 198 -16.74 23.03 42.56
CA HIS A 198 -17.95 23.68 42.02
C HIS A 198 -17.79 24.30 40.61
N ASP A 199 -18.04 23.52 39.56
CA ASP A 199 -18.28 24.08 38.23
C ASP A 199 -19.76 23.97 37.85
N SER A 200 -20.35 25.14 37.58
CA SER A 200 -21.76 25.34 37.31
C SER A 200 -22.04 25.15 35.82
N GLY A 201 -22.61 24.00 35.44
CA GLY A 201 -23.31 23.82 34.16
C GLY A 201 -22.49 23.71 32.87
N GLY A 202 -21.14 23.77 32.92
CA GLY A 202 -20.27 23.72 31.73
C GLY A 202 -19.52 22.41 31.48
N GLY A 203 -19.25 21.60 32.52
CA GLY A 203 -18.31 20.48 32.46
C GLY A 203 -18.62 19.39 31.43
N GLY A 204 -19.88 19.01 31.26
CA GLY A 204 -20.29 17.99 30.28
C GLY A 204 -20.03 18.41 28.83
N ARG A 205 -20.19 19.70 28.51
CA ARG A 205 -19.88 20.21 27.16
C ARG A 205 -18.38 20.22 26.88
N GLY A 206 -17.56 20.53 27.89
CA GLY A 206 -16.10 20.48 27.79
C GLY A 206 -15.58 19.06 27.53
N LEU A 207 -16.07 18.08 28.30
CA LEU A 207 -15.71 16.67 28.15
C LEU A 207 -16.06 16.13 26.76
N VAL A 208 -17.29 16.38 26.28
CA VAL A 208 -17.73 15.95 24.93
C VAL A 208 -16.89 16.60 23.83
N ALA A 209 -16.55 17.89 23.96
CA ALA A 209 -15.70 18.58 22.99
C ALA A 209 -14.28 17.97 22.93
N GLN A 210 -13.73 17.60 24.10
CA GLN A 210 -12.42 16.98 24.20
C GLN A 210 -12.41 15.57 23.58
N ILE A 211 -13.45 14.76 23.83
CA ILE A 211 -13.60 13.44 23.21
C ILE A 211 -13.66 13.57 21.68
N ARG A 212 -14.47 14.49 21.14
CA ARG A 212 -14.56 14.71 19.67
C ARG A 212 -13.24 15.17 19.06
N ALA A 213 -12.45 15.95 19.79
CA ALA A 213 -11.12 16.34 19.33
C ALA A 213 -10.19 15.13 19.25
N LEU A 214 -10.21 14.26 20.26
CA LEU A 214 -9.40 13.06 20.31
C LEU A 214 -9.82 12.03 19.25
N GLU A 215 -11.13 11.82 19.04
CA GLU A 215 -11.65 10.94 17.99
C GLU A 215 -11.16 11.39 16.59
N ARG A 216 -11.17 12.70 16.32
CA ARG A 216 -10.66 13.26 15.06
C ARG A 216 -9.16 13.03 14.90
N GLU A 217 -8.38 13.31 15.93
CA GLU A 217 -6.93 13.08 15.94
C GLU A 217 -6.58 11.60 15.70
N VAL A 218 -7.29 10.68 16.37
CA VAL A 218 -7.10 9.23 16.18
C VAL A 218 -7.46 8.82 14.75
N GLN A 219 -8.54 9.37 14.19
CA GLN A 219 -8.95 9.06 12.83
C GLN A 219 -7.94 9.58 11.80
N GLU A 220 -7.44 10.80 11.97
CA GLU A 220 -6.42 11.39 11.10
C GLU A 220 -5.12 10.58 11.15
N ARG A 221 -4.66 10.20 12.36
CA ARG A 221 -3.49 9.33 12.52
C ARG A 221 -3.64 7.98 11.81
N LYS A 222 -4.81 7.34 11.92
CA LYS A 222 -5.08 6.07 11.22
C LYS A 222 -5.02 6.24 9.70
N GLN A 223 -5.55 7.35 9.17
CA GLN A 223 -5.48 7.63 7.74
C GLN A 223 -4.04 7.85 7.28
N LEU A 224 -3.25 8.61 8.05
CA LEU A 224 -1.82 8.83 7.77
C LEU A 224 -1.01 7.54 7.84
N GLU A 225 -1.29 6.66 8.81
CA GLU A 225 -0.61 5.37 8.94
C GLU A 225 -0.85 4.46 7.72
N VAL A 226 -2.10 4.40 7.23
CA VAL A 226 -2.44 3.66 6.01
C VAL A 226 -1.73 4.27 4.80
N ALA A 227 -1.78 5.58 4.63
CA ALA A 227 -1.13 6.26 3.51
C ALA A 227 0.40 6.06 3.52
N LEU A 228 1.03 6.13 4.70
CA LEU A 228 2.45 5.87 4.86
C LEU A 228 2.80 4.42 4.50
N ARG A 229 2.00 3.46 4.95
CA ARG A 229 2.21 2.04 4.63
C ARG A 229 2.13 1.79 3.12
N ASP A 230 1.15 2.36 2.45
CA ASP A 230 0.99 2.23 0.99
C ASP A 230 2.16 2.90 0.24
N ALA A 231 2.59 4.08 0.67
CA ALA A 231 3.74 4.77 0.08
C ALA A 231 5.05 3.99 0.25
N LEU A 232 5.29 3.38 1.41
CA LEU A 232 6.46 2.54 1.66
C LEU A 232 6.46 1.28 0.80
N GLU A 233 5.29 0.65 0.62
CA GLU A 233 5.15 -0.54 -0.24
C GLU A 233 5.38 -0.18 -1.72
N GLN A 234 4.82 0.93 -2.21
CA GLN A 234 5.07 1.43 -3.56
C GLN A 234 6.56 1.72 -3.79
N ARG A 235 7.21 2.41 -2.84
CA ARG A 235 8.64 2.69 -2.90
C ARG A 235 9.46 1.41 -2.95
N ARG A 236 9.15 0.42 -2.11
CA ARG A 236 9.87 -0.86 -2.07
C ARG A 236 9.75 -1.61 -3.38
N ARG A 237 8.57 -1.61 -4.02
CA ARG A 237 8.37 -2.21 -5.35
C ARG A 237 9.23 -1.52 -6.41
N ALA A 238 9.24 -0.20 -6.43
CA ALA A 238 10.07 0.58 -7.35
C ALA A 238 11.58 0.33 -7.13
N GLU A 239 12.04 0.22 -5.87
CA GLU A 239 13.43 -0.10 -5.55
C GLU A 239 13.83 -1.50 -6.03
N VAL A 240 12.96 -2.50 -5.87
CA VAL A 240 13.20 -3.86 -6.37
C VAL A 240 13.27 -3.89 -7.91
N GLU A 241 12.35 -3.19 -8.58
CA GLU A 241 12.33 -3.12 -10.05
C GLU A 241 13.58 -2.42 -10.59
N LEU A 242 13.97 -1.29 -10.01
CA LEU A 242 15.20 -0.59 -10.37
C LEU A 242 16.43 -1.48 -10.14
N ARG A 243 16.46 -2.22 -9.03
CA ARG A 243 17.58 -3.12 -8.72
C ARG A 243 17.72 -4.22 -9.76
N LYS A 244 16.62 -4.82 -10.21
CA LYS A 244 16.64 -5.82 -11.30
C LYS A 244 17.26 -5.24 -12.57
N VAL A 245 16.84 -4.05 -12.98
CA VAL A 245 17.38 -3.37 -14.17
C VAL A 245 18.88 -3.12 -14.04
N LEU A 246 19.35 -2.73 -12.85
CA LEU A 246 20.76 -2.52 -12.57
C LEU A 246 21.57 -3.83 -12.62
N ASP A 247 21.08 -4.88 -11.95
CA ASP A 247 21.76 -6.18 -11.93
C ASP A 247 21.85 -6.77 -13.34
N GLU A 248 20.81 -6.63 -14.16
CA GLU A 248 20.82 -7.03 -15.57
C GLU A 248 21.80 -6.21 -16.42
N LYS A 249 21.92 -4.91 -16.14
CA LYS A 249 22.89 -4.02 -16.81
C LYS A 249 24.31 -4.48 -16.49
N ASP A 250 24.60 -4.77 -15.23
CA ASP A 250 25.92 -5.20 -14.79
C ASP A 250 26.28 -6.58 -15.36
N ALA A 251 25.32 -7.52 -15.39
CA ALA A 251 25.50 -8.83 -16.02
C ALA A 251 25.81 -8.71 -17.53
N PHE A 252 25.17 -7.78 -18.23
CA PHE A 252 25.47 -7.50 -19.65
C PHE A 252 26.91 -7.01 -19.84
N PHE A 253 27.36 -6.01 -19.06
CA PHE A 253 28.70 -5.46 -19.19
C PHE A 253 29.80 -6.45 -18.79
N ALA A 254 29.55 -7.31 -17.79
CA ALA A 254 30.45 -8.38 -17.42
C ALA A 254 30.67 -9.35 -18.60
N LYS A 255 29.58 -9.80 -19.22
CA LYS A 255 29.63 -10.71 -20.38
C LYS A 255 30.30 -10.09 -21.60
N LEU A 256 30.01 -8.81 -21.88
CA LEU A 256 30.66 -8.06 -22.95
C LEU A 256 32.18 -7.99 -22.71
N SER A 257 32.59 -7.67 -21.48
CA SER A 257 34.00 -7.58 -21.10
C SER A 257 34.73 -8.90 -21.32
N ASP A 258 34.11 -10.02 -20.95
CA ASP A 258 34.70 -11.35 -21.15
C ASP A 258 34.84 -11.70 -22.64
N GLN A 259 33.85 -11.37 -23.46
CA GLN A 259 33.90 -11.62 -24.91
C GLN A 259 34.93 -10.74 -25.62
N LEU A 260 35.07 -9.47 -25.21
CA LEU A 260 36.11 -8.56 -25.70
C LEU A 260 37.50 -9.08 -25.32
N ARG A 261 37.68 -9.55 -24.08
CA ARG A 261 38.96 -10.13 -23.62
C ARG A 261 39.34 -11.37 -24.42
N ALA A 262 38.41 -12.30 -24.62
CA ALA A 262 38.65 -13.54 -25.35
C ALA A 262 39.05 -13.29 -26.81
N SER A 263 38.31 -12.40 -27.50
CA SER A 263 38.64 -12.03 -28.88
C SER A 263 39.98 -11.30 -28.98
N LEU A 264 40.30 -10.42 -28.02
CA LEU A 264 41.59 -9.73 -27.97
C LEU A 264 42.75 -10.70 -27.77
N GLN A 265 42.58 -11.68 -26.87
CA GLN A 265 43.58 -12.73 -26.63
C GLN A 265 43.85 -13.56 -27.88
N ALA A 266 42.83 -13.89 -28.67
CA ALA A 266 43.00 -14.59 -29.94
C ALA A 266 43.79 -13.77 -30.97
N ILE A 267 43.49 -12.47 -31.09
CA ILE A 267 44.22 -11.54 -31.98
C ILE A 267 45.68 -11.45 -31.56
N LEU A 268 45.95 -11.20 -30.28
CA LEU A 268 47.31 -11.07 -29.74
C LEU A 268 48.09 -12.37 -29.87
N GLY A 269 47.45 -13.51 -29.62
CA GLY A 269 48.06 -14.84 -29.73
C GLY A 269 48.54 -15.15 -31.14
N TRP A 270 47.65 -15.04 -32.15
CA TRP A 270 48.03 -15.28 -33.54
C TRP A 270 48.98 -14.22 -34.08
N SER A 271 48.86 -12.96 -33.67
CA SER A 271 49.82 -11.91 -34.04
C SER A 271 51.22 -12.22 -33.51
N ALA A 272 51.34 -12.76 -32.29
CA ALA A 272 52.62 -13.19 -31.73
C ALA A 272 53.18 -14.42 -32.47
N ILE A 273 52.35 -15.42 -32.75
CA ILE A 273 52.76 -16.62 -33.50
C ILE A 273 53.29 -16.23 -34.89
N LEU A 274 52.53 -15.44 -35.65
CA LEU A 274 52.92 -14.98 -36.98
C LEU A 274 54.19 -14.10 -36.97
N LYS A 275 54.42 -13.35 -35.90
CA LYS A 275 55.59 -12.47 -35.77
C LYS A 275 56.88 -13.22 -35.43
N TRP A 276 56.79 -14.27 -34.60
CA TRP A 276 57.97 -14.90 -34.01
C TRP A 276 58.27 -16.30 -34.55
N ASP A 277 57.31 -16.98 -35.18
CA ASP A 277 57.51 -18.30 -35.77
C ASP A 277 57.67 -18.20 -37.30
N SER A 278 58.92 -18.17 -37.76
CA SER A 278 59.26 -18.14 -39.18
C SER A 278 59.16 -19.50 -39.87
N SER A 279 58.77 -20.57 -39.16
CA SER A 279 58.66 -21.93 -39.70
C SER A 279 57.25 -22.31 -40.17
N LEU A 280 56.28 -21.40 -40.02
CA LEU A 280 54.89 -21.60 -40.43
C LEU A 280 54.77 -21.81 -41.93
N ASP A 281 53.95 -22.78 -42.34
CA ASP A 281 53.57 -22.96 -43.73
C ASP A 281 52.54 -21.91 -44.17
N SER A 282 52.36 -21.77 -45.49
CA SER A 282 51.43 -20.79 -46.06
C SER A 282 49.99 -20.99 -45.58
N ALA A 283 49.59 -22.22 -45.27
CA ALA A 283 48.25 -22.55 -44.78
C ALA A 283 48.03 -22.05 -43.35
N SER A 284 49.02 -22.21 -42.46
CA SER A 284 48.95 -21.72 -41.08
C SER A 284 49.00 -20.20 -41.02
N VAL A 285 49.76 -19.55 -41.92
CA VAL A 285 49.78 -18.09 -42.04
C VAL A 285 48.39 -17.56 -42.44
N ALA A 286 47.79 -18.14 -43.48
CA ALA A 286 46.43 -17.76 -43.92
C ALA A 286 45.41 -17.93 -42.79
N LYS A 287 45.42 -19.09 -42.12
CA LYS A 287 44.55 -19.36 -40.97
C LYS A 287 44.73 -18.34 -39.83
N GLY A 288 45.97 -17.97 -39.50
CA GLY A 288 46.26 -16.98 -38.47
C GLY A 288 45.70 -15.60 -38.80
N LEU A 289 45.87 -15.16 -40.05
CA LEU A 289 45.31 -13.90 -40.56
C LEU A 289 43.77 -13.91 -40.52
N ASP A 290 43.14 -15.03 -40.90
CA ASP A 290 41.68 -15.18 -40.85
C ASP A 290 41.16 -15.08 -39.40
N VAL A 291 41.84 -15.73 -38.44
CA VAL A 291 41.46 -15.65 -37.02
C VAL A 291 41.61 -14.22 -36.48
N ILE A 292 42.66 -13.50 -36.86
CA ILE A 292 42.86 -12.09 -36.48
C ILE A 292 41.74 -11.23 -37.07
N ALA A 293 41.51 -11.31 -38.38
CA ALA A 293 40.51 -10.52 -39.08
C ALA A 293 39.10 -10.77 -38.53
N TRP A 294 38.75 -12.04 -38.30
CA TRP A 294 37.46 -12.41 -37.72
C TRP A 294 37.26 -11.86 -36.32
N ASN A 295 38.25 -12.02 -35.42
CA ASN A 295 38.14 -11.50 -34.05
C ASN A 295 38.11 -9.96 -34.00
N ALA A 296 38.84 -9.29 -34.89
CA ALA A 296 38.84 -7.83 -34.99
C ALA A 296 37.47 -7.30 -35.45
N LYS A 297 36.89 -7.89 -36.50
CA LYS A 297 35.52 -7.56 -36.96
C LYS A 297 34.49 -7.84 -35.87
N LYS A 298 34.61 -8.97 -35.17
CA LYS A 298 33.75 -9.33 -34.04
C LYS A 298 33.80 -8.30 -32.91
N GLN A 299 34.99 -7.82 -32.54
CA GLN A 299 35.11 -6.73 -31.54
C GLN A 299 34.44 -5.44 -31.99
N ALA A 300 34.66 -5.03 -33.24
CA ALA A 300 34.06 -3.82 -33.78
C ALA A 300 32.53 -3.88 -33.69
N LEU A 301 31.93 -5.00 -34.11
CA LEU A 301 30.49 -5.23 -33.99
C LEU A 301 30.01 -5.21 -32.54
N MET A 302 30.71 -5.87 -31.60
CA MET A 302 30.35 -5.86 -30.18
C MET A 302 30.36 -4.47 -29.57
N LEU A 303 31.33 -3.62 -29.93
CA LEU A 303 31.41 -2.23 -29.49
C LEU A 303 30.27 -1.39 -30.07
N ILE A 304 29.99 -1.54 -31.37
CA ILE A 304 28.86 -0.88 -32.02
C ILE A 304 27.54 -1.28 -31.35
N HIS A 305 27.34 -2.57 -31.08
CA HIS A 305 26.13 -3.09 -30.40
C HIS A 305 25.97 -2.50 -29.00
N ALA A 306 27.06 -2.40 -28.22
CA ALA A 306 27.02 -1.81 -26.90
C ALA A 306 26.66 -0.31 -26.95
N PHE A 307 27.24 0.41 -27.90
CA PHE A 307 26.94 1.84 -28.11
C PHE A 307 25.50 2.06 -28.55
N ASP A 308 24.97 1.20 -29.43
CA ASP A 308 23.59 1.30 -29.90
C ASP A 308 22.58 1.13 -28.78
N LEU A 309 22.79 0.17 -27.87
CA LEU A 309 21.91 -0.02 -26.72
C LEU A 309 21.86 1.23 -25.82
N THR A 310 23.00 1.89 -25.63
CA THR A 310 23.06 3.14 -24.85
C THR A 310 22.42 4.32 -25.58
N SER A 311 22.57 4.39 -26.90
CA SER A 311 22.04 5.47 -27.74
C SER A 311 20.54 5.32 -28.01
N LEU A 312 20.06 4.09 -28.09
CA LEU A 312 18.65 3.69 -28.15
C LEU A 312 17.86 4.20 -26.95
N ALA A 313 18.36 3.92 -25.75
CA ALA A 313 17.76 4.39 -24.50
C ALA A 313 17.70 5.93 -24.41
N ALA A 314 18.59 6.63 -25.13
CA ALA A 314 18.64 8.09 -25.21
C ALA A 314 17.90 8.68 -26.43
N GLY A 315 17.44 7.86 -27.37
CA GLY A 315 16.79 8.31 -28.62
C GLY A 315 17.73 9.05 -29.60
N LYS A 316 19.04 8.79 -29.55
CA LYS A 316 20.07 9.61 -30.25
C LYS A 316 20.73 8.96 -31.47
N VAL A 317 20.21 7.84 -31.99
CA VAL A 317 20.87 7.17 -33.13
C VAL A 317 20.59 7.95 -34.42
N THR A 318 21.66 8.44 -35.04
CA THR A 318 21.64 9.07 -36.37
C THR A 318 22.15 8.08 -37.41
N LEU A 319 21.47 7.97 -38.55
CA LEU A 319 21.91 7.18 -39.70
C LEU A 319 22.68 8.05 -40.70
N ASP A 320 23.80 7.56 -41.22
CA ASP A 320 24.46 8.12 -42.42
C ASP A 320 23.86 7.44 -43.67
N SER A 321 22.59 7.76 -43.97
CA SER A 321 21.84 7.12 -45.05
C SER A 321 22.38 7.52 -46.42
N ARG A 322 22.79 6.54 -47.23
CA ARG A 322 23.27 6.73 -48.61
C ARG A 322 22.78 5.59 -49.52
N PRO A 323 22.72 5.79 -50.85
CA PRO A 323 22.49 4.70 -51.78
C PRO A 323 23.50 3.57 -51.60
N THR A 324 23.01 2.39 -51.19
CA THR A 324 23.82 1.24 -50.83
C THR A 324 23.29 -0.01 -51.54
N ASP A 325 24.19 -0.78 -52.17
CA ASP A 325 23.84 -2.07 -52.76
C ASP A 325 23.82 -3.16 -51.68
N LEU A 326 22.62 -3.62 -51.34
CA LEU A 326 22.44 -4.62 -50.28
C LEU A 326 23.06 -5.98 -50.66
N ALA A 327 23.26 -6.26 -51.96
CA ALA A 327 23.93 -7.49 -52.39
C ALA A 327 25.40 -7.54 -51.93
N VAL A 328 26.10 -6.40 -51.97
CA VAL A 328 27.48 -6.28 -51.49
C VAL A 328 27.54 -6.51 -49.99
N ILE A 329 26.63 -5.90 -49.23
CA ILE A 329 26.56 -6.01 -47.78
C ILE A 329 26.26 -7.46 -47.34
N VAL A 330 25.31 -8.12 -48.01
CA VAL A 330 24.96 -9.51 -47.72
C VAL A 330 26.13 -10.45 -48.03
N ALA A 331 26.81 -10.25 -49.16
CA ALA A 331 27.99 -11.03 -49.50
C ALA A 331 29.10 -10.87 -48.44
N GLU A 332 29.39 -9.63 -48.01
CA GLU A 332 30.38 -9.38 -46.97
C GLU A 332 30.01 -10.05 -45.64
N ALA A 333 28.74 -9.98 -45.26
CA ALA A 333 28.25 -10.59 -44.02
C ALA A 333 28.34 -12.12 -44.07
N VAL A 334 28.04 -12.74 -45.22
CA VAL A 334 28.16 -14.19 -45.44
C VAL A 334 29.62 -14.65 -45.37
N GLU A 335 30.55 -13.92 -45.98
CA GLU A 335 31.99 -14.22 -45.89
C GLU A 335 32.47 -14.21 -44.43
N MET A 336 32.06 -13.21 -43.65
CA MET A 336 32.39 -13.17 -42.23
C MET A 336 31.73 -14.32 -41.45
N ALA A 337 30.50 -14.70 -41.81
CA ALA A 337 29.76 -15.78 -41.19
C ALA A 337 30.35 -17.16 -41.49
N HIS A 338 30.96 -17.37 -42.67
CA HIS A 338 31.65 -18.62 -43.02
C HIS A 338 32.76 -18.96 -42.02
N ALA A 339 33.57 -17.98 -41.61
CA ALA A 339 34.60 -18.22 -40.60
C ALA A 339 34.02 -18.67 -39.25
N ALA A 340 32.83 -18.17 -38.88
CA ALA A 340 32.13 -18.56 -37.65
C ALA A 340 31.45 -19.94 -37.76
N SER A 341 31.11 -20.39 -38.97
CA SER A 341 30.41 -21.67 -39.20
C SER A 341 31.33 -22.88 -39.11
N LEU A 342 32.64 -22.69 -39.32
CA LEU A 342 33.66 -23.74 -39.34
C LEU A 342 33.69 -24.59 -38.06
N SER A 343 33.46 -23.99 -36.88
CA SER A 343 33.51 -24.73 -35.61
C SER A 343 32.38 -25.75 -35.44
N LYS A 344 31.29 -25.60 -36.20
CA LYS A 344 30.11 -26.48 -36.17
C LYS A 344 29.89 -27.23 -37.48
N ASP A 345 30.77 -27.06 -38.46
CA ASP A 345 30.63 -27.62 -39.81
C ASP A 345 29.29 -27.24 -40.48
N ILE A 346 28.81 -26.02 -40.25
CA ILE A 346 27.53 -25.54 -40.82
C ILE A 346 27.76 -25.06 -42.26
N GLN A 347 26.94 -25.56 -43.19
CA GLN A 347 26.95 -25.12 -44.59
C GLN A 347 26.14 -23.83 -44.77
N ILE A 348 26.80 -22.75 -45.19
CA ILE A 348 26.12 -21.51 -45.58
C ILE A 348 26.00 -21.47 -47.10
N ARG A 349 24.78 -21.25 -47.62
CA ARG A 349 24.52 -21.11 -49.05
C ARG A 349 23.88 -19.74 -49.32
N LEU A 350 24.61 -18.89 -50.04
CA LEU A 350 24.09 -17.64 -50.59
C LEU A 350 23.52 -17.92 -51.99
N GLU A 351 22.24 -17.62 -52.18
CA GLU A 351 21.65 -17.62 -53.53
C GLU A 351 22.08 -16.34 -54.27
N PRO A 352 22.49 -16.46 -55.56
CA PRO A 352 22.90 -15.30 -56.34
C PRO A 352 21.75 -14.32 -56.50
N ALA A 353 22.04 -13.04 -56.25
CA ALA A 353 21.09 -11.95 -56.45
C ALA A 353 20.74 -11.82 -57.93
N GLN A 354 19.48 -11.49 -58.25
CA GLN A 354 19.00 -11.32 -59.63
C GLN A 354 19.33 -9.93 -60.22
N GLY A 355 20.13 -9.11 -59.52
CA GLY A 355 20.55 -7.76 -59.94
C GLY A 355 21.09 -6.94 -58.76
N ALA A 356 21.47 -5.70 -59.01
CA ALA A 356 21.82 -4.74 -57.95
C ALA A 356 20.56 -4.37 -57.15
N CYS A 357 20.62 -4.47 -55.83
CA CYS A 357 19.49 -4.19 -54.95
C CYS A 357 19.80 -2.94 -54.11
N MET A 358 19.55 -1.77 -54.72
CA MET A 358 19.86 -0.47 -54.14
C MET A 358 18.81 -0.06 -53.09
N THR A 359 19.24 0.22 -51.87
CA THR A 359 18.43 0.77 -50.78
C THR A 359 19.07 2.04 -50.23
N GLU A 360 18.29 2.92 -49.61
CA GLU A 360 18.84 4.03 -48.83
C GLU A 360 19.16 3.53 -47.42
N GLY A 361 20.43 3.57 -47.04
CA GLY A 361 20.81 3.16 -45.70
C GLY A 361 22.26 3.39 -45.36
N ASP A 362 22.56 3.20 -44.07
CA ASP A 362 23.92 3.23 -43.56
C ASP A 362 24.53 1.84 -43.74
N ALA A 363 25.54 1.74 -44.61
CA ALA A 363 26.19 0.47 -44.95
C ALA A 363 26.68 -0.31 -43.73
N GLY A 364 27.21 0.37 -42.72
CA GLY A 364 27.69 -0.27 -41.49
C GLY A 364 26.53 -0.85 -40.66
N ARG A 365 25.42 -0.11 -40.58
CA ARG A 365 24.20 -0.56 -39.88
C ARG A 365 23.49 -1.70 -40.61
N LEU A 366 23.46 -1.66 -41.94
CA LEU A 366 22.91 -2.73 -42.77
C LEU A 366 23.75 -4.01 -42.62
N PHE A 367 25.08 -3.89 -42.63
CA PHE A 367 25.97 -5.02 -42.36
C PHE A 367 25.71 -5.61 -40.97
N GLN A 368 25.63 -4.75 -39.95
CA GLN A 368 25.35 -5.14 -38.58
C GLN A 368 24.03 -5.92 -38.45
N LEU A 369 22.98 -5.44 -39.12
CA LEU A 369 21.66 -6.08 -39.19
C LEU A 369 21.73 -7.47 -39.82
N VAL A 370 22.35 -7.60 -41.00
CA VAL A 370 22.45 -8.88 -41.72
C VAL A 370 23.30 -9.87 -40.93
N TYR A 371 24.46 -9.42 -40.44
CA TYR A 371 25.36 -10.26 -39.67
C TYR A 371 24.74 -10.75 -38.35
N ALA A 372 23.97 -9.91 -37.65
CA ALA A 372 23.28 -10.32 -36.43
C ALA A 372 22.26 -11.44 -36.68
N LEU A 373 21.57 -11.43 -37.82
CA LEU A 373 20.68 -12.52 -38.22
C LEU A 373 21.44 -13.79 -38.58
N LEU A 374 22.58 -13.69 -39.28
CA LEU A 374 23.45 -14.82 -39.61
C LEU A 374 24.08 -15.46 -38.36
N ASP A 375 24.57 -14.65 -37.42
CA ASP A 375 25.15 -15.13 -36.16
C ASP A 375 24.11 -15.91 -35.35
N ASN A 376 22.87 -15.41 -35.30
CA ASN A 376 21.76 -16.14 -34.71
C ASN A 376 21.52 -17.48 -35.41
N ALA A 377 21.43 -17.50 -36.75
CA ALA A 377 21.25 -18.72 -37.51
C ALA A 377 22.33 -19.76 -37.19
N ILE A 378 23.62 -19.38 -37.20
CA ILE A 378 24.75 -20.28 -36.88
C ILE A 378 24.68 -20.77 -35.43
N LYS A 379 24.33 -19.89 -34.49
CA LYS A 379 24.28 -20.21 -33.07
C LYS A 379 23.20 -21.24 -32.73
N PHE A 380 22.03 -21.19 -33.38
CA PHE A 380 20.90 -22.08 -33.11
C PHE A 380 20.78 -23.27 -34.07
N THR A 381 21.64 -23.32 -35.08
CA THR A 381 21.83 -24.51 -35.91
C THR A 381 22.73 -25.51 -35.18
N GLU A 382 22.33 -26.78 -35.23
CA GLU A 382 23.11 -27.92 -34.73
C GLU A 382 24.33 -28.17 -35.63
N GLU A 383 25.26 -29.01 -35.17
CA GLU A 383 26.44 -29.37 -35.98
C GLU A 383 26.02 -30.01 -37.31
N LYS A 384 26.73 -29.69 -38.39
CA LYS A 384 26.46 -30.17 -39.76
C LYS A 384 25.11 -29.72 -40.35
N GLY A 385 24.45 -28.74 -39.75
CA GLY A 385 23.25 -28.13 -40.30
C GLY A 385 23.55 -27.18 -41.47
N ALA A 386 22.51 -26.49 -41.93
CA ALA A 386 22.62 -25.56 -43.05
C ALA A 386 21.93 -24.23 -42.75
N VAL A 387 22.48 -23.17 -43.34
CA VAL A 387 21.90 -21.82 -43.37
C VAL A 387 21.82 -21.36 -44.82
N GLN A 388 20.63 -20.97 -45.26
CA GLN A 388 20.36 -20.45 -46.60
C GLN A 388 20.11 -18.95 -46.52
N VAL A 389 20.78 -18.19 -47.38
CA VAL A 389 20.65 -16.75 -47.49
C VAL A 389 20.11 -16.43 -48.87
N ARG A 390 18.99 -15.73 -48.93
CA ARG A 390 18.32 -15.33 -50.16
C ARG A 390 18.12 -13.82 -50.17
N LEU A 391 18.47 -13.19 -51.29
CA LEU A 391 18.20 -11.79 -51.55
C LEU A 391 17.24 -11.69 -52.76
N VAL A 392 16.07 -11.11 -52.54
CA VAL A 392 15.07 -10.90 -53.60
C VAL A 392 14.69 -9.42 -53.66
N CYS A 393 14.80 -8.83 -54.84
CA CYS A 393 14.26 -7.51 -55.13
C CYS A 393 12.79 -7.68 -55.60
N GLU A 394 11.80 -7.24 -54.82
CA GLU A 394 10.36 -7.37 -55.09
C GLU A 394 9.68 -5.99 -55.08
N ASN A 395 9.19 -5.52 -56.24
CA ASN A 395 8.46 -4.25 -56.38
C ASN A 395 9.22 -3.04 -55.78
N GLU A 396 8.79 -2.58 -54.61
CA GLU A 396 9.28 -1.39 -53.87
C GLU A 396 10.22 -1.77 -52.71
N PHE A 397 10.51 -3.07 -52.50
CA PHE A 397 11.32 -3.55 -51.38
C PHE A 397 12.39 -4.55 -51.80
N VAL A 398 13.51 -4.55 -51.08
CA VAL A 398 14.50 -5.63 -51.10
C VAL A 398 14.29 -6.49 -49.87
N ARG A 399 14.12 -7.79 -50.09
CA ARG A 399 13.96 -8.81 -49.04
C ARG A 399 15.24 -9.61 -48.88
N VAL A 400 15.81 -9.57 -47.68
CA VAL A 400 16.87 -10.48 -47.23
C VAL A 400 16.22 -11.55 -46.35
N SER A 401 16.30 -12.82 -46.74
CA SER A 401 15.81 -13.96 -45.96
C SER A 401 16.96 -14.86 -45.55
N ILE A 402 17.04 -15.17 -44.26
CA ILE A 402 18.01 -16.09 -43.67
C ILE A 402 17.24 -17.24 -43.04
N SER A 403 17.39 -18.43 -43.61
CA SER A 403 16.73 -19.67 -43.19
C SER A 403 17.74 -20.64 -42.61
N ASP A 404 17.50 -21.14 -41.40
CA ASP A 404 18.34 -22.13 -40.73
C ASP A 404 17.63 -23.48 -40.59
N THR A 405 18.40 -24.57 -40.48
CA THR A 405 17.88 -25.92 -40.18
C THR A 405 17.99 -26.26 -38.69
N GLY A 406 18.02 -25.25 -37.83
CA GLY A 406 18.26 -25.41 -36.41
C GLY A 406 17.04 -25.89 -35.62
N ARG A 407 17.11 -25.69 -34.30
CA ARG A 407 16.12 -26.17 -33.33
C ARG A 407 14.70 -25.61 -33.51
N GLY A 408 14.50 -24.63 -34.39
CA GLY A 408 13.22 -23.95 -34.57
C GLY A 408 12.71 -23.19 -33.34
N LEU A 409 11.50 -22.65 -33.44
CA LEU A 409 10.88 -21.81 -32.41
C LEU A 409 9.43 -22.26 -32.20
N GLU A 410 9.00 -22.32 -30.95
CA GLU A 410 7.58 -22.50 -30.62
C GLU A 410 6.77 -21.24 -31.02
N PRO A 411 5.51 -21.38 -31.47
CA PRO A 411 4.70 -20.23 -31.90
C PRO A 411 4.58 -19.12 -30.86
N ALA A 412 4.42 -19.48 -29.58
CA ALA A 412 4.34 -18.51 -28.49
C ALA A 412 5.65 -17.73 -28.30
N HIS A 413 6.80 -18.40 -28.47
CA HIS A 413 8.12 -17.77 -28.39
C HIS A 413 8.37 -16.86 -29.60
N LEU A 414 8.00 -17.28 -30.81
CA LEU A 414 8.09 -16.47 -32.02
C LEU A 414 7.28 -15.17 -31.91
N ALA A 415 6.04 -15.26 -31.41
CA ALA A 415 5.18 -14.10 -31.18
C ALA A 415 5.78 -13.13 -30.14
N SER A 416 6.37 -13.66 -29.07
CA SER A 416 7.04 -12.86 -28.04
C SER A 416 8.26 -12.11 -28.59
N LEU A 417 9.09 -12.76 -29.42
CA LEU A 417 10.29 -12.17 -30.03
C LEU A 417 9.98 -11.00 -30.98
N LEU A 418 8.84 -11.05 -31.67
CA LEU A 418 8.38 -10.02 -32.60
C LEU A 418 7.53 -8.92 -31.93
N SER A 419 7.11 -9.09 -30.68
CA SER A 419 6.19 -8.15 -30.02
C SER A 419 6.84 -6.78 -29.75
N ASN A 420 6.06 -5.69 -29.87
CA ASN A 420 6.49 -4.31 -29.57
C ASN A 420 6.59 -3.98 -28.08
N GLN A 421 6.36 -4.95 -27.19
CA GLN A 421 6.49 -4.73 -25.76
C GLN A 421 7.98 -4.70 -25.38
N ALA A 422 8.32 -3.85 -24.41
CA ALA A 422 9.67 -3.74 -23.86
C ALA A 422 10.22 -5.15 -23.56
N LEU A 423 11.52 -5.37 -23.87
CA LEU A 423 12.17 -6.67 -23.74
C LEU A 423 11.81 -7.32 -22.40
N PRO A 424 11.32 -8.58 -22.37
CA PRO A 424 11.02 -9.29 -21.12
C PRO A 424 12.23 -9.32 -20.16
N ASP A 425 12.01 -9.43 -18.84
CA ASP A 425 13.03 -9.51 -17.77
C ASP A 425 14.08 -10.66 -17.94
N GLY A 426 13.86 -11.61 -18.86
CA GLY A 426 14.85 -12.64 -19.27
C GLY A 426 15.68 -12.28 -20.51
N ALA A 427 15.47 -11.06 -21.01
CA ALA A 427 15.80 -10.38 -22.26
C ALA A 427 17.25 -10.36 -22.77
N ARG A 428 18.21 -10.74 -21.92
CA ARG A 428 19.63 -10.38 -22.09
C ARG A 428 20.55 -11.59 -22.19
N ASN A 429 19.96 -12.75 -22.45
CA ASN A 429 20.70 -13.84 -23.08
C ASN A 429 20.95 -13.42 -24.53
N GLY A 430 22.23 -13.35 -24.95
CA GLY A 430 22.71 -12.68 -26.19
C GLY A 430 22.08 -13.07 -27.54
N LEU A 431 20.96 -13.79 -27.58
CA LEU A 431 20.02 -13.90 -28.70
C LEU A 431 19.03 -12.72 -28.77
N GLN A 432 18.52 -12.25 -27.64
CA GLN A 432 17.44 -11.24 -27.60
C GLN A 432 17.96 -9.80 -27.74
N THR A 433 19.21 -9.55 -27.38
CA THR A 433 19.90 -8.27 -27.65
C THR A 433 20.14 -8.06 -29.15
N GLY A 434 20.54 -9.13 -29.87
CA GLY A 434 20.80 -9.06 -31.30
C GLY A 434 19.52 -8.79 -32.10
N LEU A 435 18.43 -9.48 -31.79
CA LEU A 435 17.16 -9.29 -32.49
C LEU A 435 16.49 -7.94 -32.18
N ALA A 436 16.63 -7.43 -30.94
CA ALA A 436 16.15 -6.09 -30.59
C ALA A 436 16.88 -4.99 -31.37
N ILE A 437 18.20 -5.11 -31.53
CA ILE A 437 19.00 -4.21 -32.37
C ILE A 437 18.56 -4.33 -33.83
N VAL A 438 18.40 -5.55 -34.37
CA VAL A 438 17.90 -5.76 -35.74
C VAL A 438 16.57 -5.04 -35.94
N ARG A 439 15.58 -5.24 -35.05
CA ARG A 439 14.27 -4.57 -35.14
C ARG A 439 14.38 -3.06 -35.17
N TYR A 440 15.24 -2.50 -34.32
CA TYR A 440 15.45 -1.07 -34.29
C TYR A 440 16.11 -0.55 -35.57
N LEU A 441 17.17 -1.21 -36.04
CA LEU A 441 17.85 -0.82 -37.28
C LEU A 441 16.92 -0.95 -38.48
N VAL A 442 16.12 -2.01 -38.55
CA VAL A 442 15.07 -2.18 -39.57
C VAL A 442 14.10 -1.01 -39.55
N ALA A 443 13.60 -0.63 -38.36
CA ALA A 443 12.67 0.48 -38.21
C ALA A 443 13.29 1.83 -38.61
N LEU A 444 14.55 2.09 -38.23
CA LEU A 444 15.26 3.31 -38.64
C LEU A 444 15.46 3.42 -40.16
N HIS A 445 15.59 2.29 -40.85
CA HIS A 445 15.69 2.22 -42.31
C HIS A 445 14.31 2.14 -43.00
N GLY A 446 13.21 2.36 -42.28
CA GLY A 446 11.85 2.30 -42.84
C GLY A 446 11.41 0.91 -43.31
N GLY A 447 12.04 -0.14 -42.79
CA GLY A 447 11.79 -1.52 -43.19
C GLY A 447 10.85 -2.30 -42.26
N ILE A 448 10.70 -3.59 -42.57
CA ILE A 448 9.86 -4.54 -41.84
C ILE A 448 10.68 -5.81 -41.54
N LEU A 449 10.56 -6.34 -40.32
CA LEU A 449 11.13 -7.62 -39.92
C LEU A 449 10.01 -8.65 -39.75
N GLU A 450 10.17 -9.79 -40.40
CA GLU A 450 9.30 -10.96 -40.27
C GLU A 450 10.10 -12.16 -39.80
N ALA A 451 9.45 -13.07 -39.08
CA ALA A 451 10.04 -14.35 -38.70
C ALA A 451 9.01 -15.47 -38.81
N HIS A 452 9.45 -16.62 -39.30
CA HIS A 452 8.65 -17.82 -39.48
C HIS A 452 9.39 -19.05 -38.94
N SER A 453 8.67 -19.94 -38.27
CA SER A 453 9.19 -21.25 -37.88
C SER A 453 8.03 -22.25 -37.85
N ALA A 454 8.24 -23.43 -38.42
CA ALA A 454 7.24 -24.50 -38.46
C ALA A 454 7.20 -25.34 -37.16
N GLY A 455 7.82 -24.85 -36.09
CA GLY A 455 7.91 -25.51 -34.79
C GLY A 455 9.31 -26.04 -34.45
N LEU A 456 9.42 -26.70 -33.30
CA LEU A 456 10.68 -27.25 -32.81
C LEU A 456 11.26 -28.30 -33.78
N GLY A 457 12.57 -28.21 -34.02
CA GLY A 457 13.35 -29.05 -34.93
C GLY A 457 13.10 -28.80 -36.42
N LYS A 458 12.38 -27.73 -36.78
CA LYS A 458 12.06 -27.38 -38.17
C LYS A 458 12.79 -26.14 -38.69
N GLY A 459 13.75 -25.63 -37.93
CA GLY A 459 14.46 -24.41 -38.28
C GLY A 459 13.62 -23.14 -38.14
N ALA A 460 14.21 -22.01 -38.47
CA ALA A 460 13.54 -20.73 -38.53
C ALA A 460 13.97 -19.95 -39.78
N THR A 461 13.15 -18.99 -40.18
CA THR A 461 13.45 -18.05 -41.26
C THR A 461 13.17 -16.65 -40.78
N PHE A 462 14.18 -15.80 -40.81
CA PHE A 462 14.06 -14.36 -40.53
C PHE A 462 14.17 -13.60 -41.85
N SER A 463 13.22 -12.71 -42.12
CA SER A 463 13.18 -11.90 -43.33
C SER A 463 13.14 -10.42 -43.01
N VAL A 464 14.02 -9.65 -43.61
CA VAL A 464 14.03 -8.18 -43.53
C VAL A 464 13.67 -7.61 -44.88
N MET A 465 12.69 -6.70 -44.90
CA MET A 465 12.26 -5.97 -46.08
C MET A 465 12.65 -4.51 -45.91
N LEU A 466 13.48 -3.97 -46.80
CA LEU A 466 13.90 -2.56 -46.82
C LEU A 466 13.40 -1.88 -48.09
N PRO A 467 13.03 -0.59 -48.05
CA PRO A 467 12.62 0.14 -49.25
C PRO A 467 13.72 0.15 -50.32
N LEU A 468 13.35 -0.15 -51.56
CA LEU A 468 14.22 0.02 -52.72
C LEU A 468 14.29 1.48 -53.12
N ILE A 469 15.46 1.92 -53.58
CA ILE A 469 15.58 3.19 -54.30
C ILE A 469 14.97 2.96 -55.69
N SER A 470 13.87 3.65 -55.99
CA SER A 470 13.23 3.59 -57.31
C SER A 470 14.23 3.96 -58.41
N SER A 471 14.28 3.13 -59.47
CA SER A 471 15.16 3.27 -60.64
C SER A 471 15.09 4.65 -61.34
N GLN A 472 14.01 5.42 -61.14
CA GLN A 472 13.90 6.79 -61.66
C GLN A 472 14.82 7.82 -60.97
N ALA A 473 15.25 7.56 -59.72
CA ALA A 473 16.16 8.45 -58.99
C ALA A 473 17.63 8.28 -59.42
N PHE A 474 18.03 7.07 -59.85
CA PHE A 474 19.42 6.75 -60.16
C PHE A 474 19.93 7.41 -61.45
N VAL A 475 19.05 7.63 -62.44
CA VAL A 475 19.40 8.33 -63.69
C VAL A 475 19.55 9.85 -63.49
N ALA A 476 18.89 10.43 -62.48
CA ALA A 476 18.95 11.87 -62.22
C ALA A 476 20.24 12.31 -61.50
N GLU A 477 20.87 11.42 -60.75
CA GLU A 477 22.09 11.73 -59.98
C GLU A 477 23.38 11.35 -60.73
N ALA A 478 23.36 10.29 -61.55
CA ALA A 478 24.47 9.97 -62.46
C ALA A 478 24.58 10.92 -63.67
N ALA A 479 23.55 11.76 -63.91
CA ALA A 479 23.50 12.74 -65.00
C ALA A 479 23.76 14.20 -64.55
N ARG A 480 24.19 14.43 -63.30
CA ARG A 480 24.69 15.74 -62.88
C ARG A 480 26.20 15.84 -63.19
N PRO A 481 26.64 16.84 -63.99
CA PRO A 481 28.04 17.00 -64.39
C PRO A 481 28.98 17.36 -63.24
#